data_AF-A0A4U7L379-F1
#
_entry.id   AF-A0A4U7L379-F1
#
_cell.length_a   1.000
_cell.length_b   1.000
_cell.length_c   1.000
_cell.angle_alpha   90.00
_cell.angle_beta   90.00
_cell.angle_gamma   90.00
#
_symmetry.space_group_name_H-M   'P 1'
#
loop_
_entity.id
_entity.type
_entity.pdbx_description
1 polymer ?
#
loop_
_entity_poly.entity_id
_entity_poly.type
_entity_poly.pdbx_seq_one_letter_code
_entity_poly.pdbx_strand_id
1 'polypeptide(L)'
;MPTNVRPLTGKGKPYEGPQSRVQMVGRVLTYFSAAFIGFSLLCSLAPARSSSPYSASGPRRGFYSTPSGRCDPFSLPGWVDWSIGTNDLPAWRTFDPACSTTNLLGSLLSTLNIQQEDPSKIAPHAVHALRSDSSTVDELSAFFKNRTVLMIGDHQVDKSLVSHFCALTGHKIQTVDKSHPWGNSLNTVPPKHGFTPIKNNAPLAHYCYLPEYDFLLTSVYSYGADTFDSWRGEELYNAPGLFEDRVTDLFQPYLKDMASAAHTSPALPLPRRQADPDLVLFNSGLWDLARWARYDIDTGVGLLENLSEERIMWWRSRMVDMLGSVRRAWRHTRIVWRNTAYPLASEATTVEAFLGIEGERRKNHPLYHANRIAQINSAHKSALDVHGDDVVKGERARTARMPDEVVGLEFAQVLMGQDQHSLNPLAPSQLPCGALFAEMVLWHLRDAVQP
;
A
#
# COMPACT_ATOMS: atom_id res chain seq x y z
N MET A 1 19.97 56.69 -76.61
CA MET A 1 18.72 56.85 -77.41
C MET A 1 18.98 56.22 -78.77
N PRO A 2 18.04 55.54 -79.46
CA PRO A 2 16.58 55.64 -79.36
C PRO A 2 15.88 54.24 -79.22
N THR A 3 14.81 54.11 -78.44
CA THR A 3 13.36 54.15 -78.81
C THR A 3 12.70 52.77 -78.99
N ASN A 4 11.81 52.47 -78.04
CA ASN A 4 10.41 52.09 -78.25
C ASN A 4 10.05 51.25 -79.48
N VAL A 5 9.62 50.00 -79.26
CA VAL A 5 8.47 49.43 -79.99
C VAL A 5 7.58 48.64 -79.02
N ARG A 6 6.28 48.83 -79.22
CA ARG A 6 5.10 48.47 -78.41
C ARG A 6 4.94 46.98 -78.06
N PRO A 7 4.18 46.70 -76.98
CA PRO A 7 3.66 45.37 -76.71
C PRO A 7 2.56 45.00 -77.70
N LEU A 8 2.63 43.78 -78.23
CA LEU A 8 1.58 43.15 -79.03
C LEU A 8 0.33 42.97 -78.17
N THR A 9 -0.66 43.85 -78.38
CA THR A 9 -2.05 43.58 -78.02
C THR A 9 -2.58 42.47 -78.90
N GLY A 10 -2.31 41.23 -78.53
CA GLY A 10 -3.05 40.07 -79.00
C GLY A 10 -4.18 39.77 -78.02
N LYS A 11 -5.44 40.01 -78.42
CA LYS A 11 -6.60 39.42 -77.74
C LYS A 11 -6.56 37.90 -77.96
N GLY A 12 -5.78 37.21 -77.13
CA GLY A 12 -5.79 35.76 -77.03
C GLY A 12 -7.01 35.32 -76.23
N LYS A 13 -7.89 34.53 -76.85
CA LYS A 13 -8.98 33.81 -76.18
C LYS A 13 -8.41 33.03 -74.98
N PRO A 14 -9.06 33.00 -73.80
CA PRO A 14 -8.62 32.10 -72.74
C PRO A 14 -8.73 30.67 -73.26
N TYR A 15 -7.59 29.99 -73.29
CA TYR A 15 -7.50 28.58 -73.62
C TYR A 15 -8.04 27.80 -72.41
N GLU A 16 -9.29 27.37 -72.47
CA GLU A 16 -9.86 26.40 -71.53
C GLU A 16 -9.29 25.01 -71.84
N GLY A 17 -8.06 24.78 -71.37
CA GLY A 17 -7.46 23.45 -71.30
C GLY A 17 -8.01 22.65 -70.11
N PRO A 18 -8.00 21.30 -70.18
CA PRO A 18 -8.45 20.46 -69.08
C PRO A 18 -7.63 20.76 -67.82
N GLN A 19 -8.31 21.04 -66.70
CA GLN A 19 -7.68 21.40 -65.43
C GLN A 19 -6.60 20.37 -65.07
N SER A 20 -5.36 20.84 -64.95
CA SER A 20 -4.26 19.99 -64.50
C SER A 20 -4.55 19.48 -63.08
N ARG A 21 -4.14 18.24 -62.77
CA ARG A 21 -4.31 17.65 -61.42
C ARG A 21 -3.78 18.56 -60.32
N VAL A 22 -2.74 19.35 -60.60
CA VAL A 22 -2.16 20.32 -59.66
C VAL A 22 -3.13 21.47 -59.34
N GLN A 23 -3.86 21.99 -60.34
CA GLN A 23 -4.86 23.03 -60.12
C GLN A 23 -6.09 22.51 -59.35
N MET A 24 -6.46 21.24 -59.57
CA MET A 24 -7.53 20.59 -58.81
C MET A 24 -7.13 20.39 -57.35
N VAL A 25 -5.93 19.86 -57.09
CA VAL A 25 -5.39 19.67 -55.72
C VAL A 25 -5.21 21.02 -55.02
N GLY A 26 -4.70 22.03 -55.72
CA GLY A 26 -4.57 23.39 -55.19
C GLY A 26 -5.92 23.98 -54.79
N ARG A 27 -6.97 23.80 -55.59
CA ARG A 27 -8.32 24.25 -55.24
C ARG A 27 -8.88 23.51 -54.03
N VAL A 28 -8.72 22.19 -53.96
CA VAL A 28 -9.19 21.38 -52.82
C VAL A 28 -8.51 21.82 -51.52
N LEU A 29 -7.19 22.02 -51.54
CA LEU A 29 -6.44 22.52 -50.39
C LEU A 29 -6.90 23.91 -49.97
N THR A 30 -7.10 24.83 -50.93
CA THR A 30 -7.59 26.18 -50.62
C THR A 30 -8.99 26.15 -50.01
N TYR A 31 -9.91 25.32 -50.53
CA TYR A 31 -11.24 25.17 -49.93
C TYR A 31 -11.19 24.54 -48.54
N PHE A 32 -10.32 23.55 -48.33
CA PHE A 32 -10.14 22.92 -47.02
C PHE A 32 -9.57 23.92 -46.00
N SER A 33 -8.54 24.69 -46.37
CA SER A 33 -7.96 25.72 -45.51
C SER A 33 -8.96 26.83 -45.20
N ALA A 34 -9.74 27.28 -46.19
CA ALA A 34 -10.78 28.29 -45.99
C ALA A 34 -11.90 27.78 -45.07
N ALA A 35 -12.32 26.52 -45.24
CA ALA A 35 -13.31 25.89 -44.37
C ALA A 35 -12.80 25.72 -42.94
N PHE A 36 -11.54 25.30 -42.76
CA PHE A 36 -10.90 25.17 -41.46
C PHE A 36 -10.82 26.51 -40.73
N ILE A 37 -10.35 27.56 -41.41
CA ILE A 37 -10.29 28.92 -40.83
C ILE A 37 -11.69 29.42 -40.48
N GLY A 38 -12.68 29.22 -41.35
CA GLY A 38 -14.07 29.58 -41.08
C GLY A 38 -14.65 28.85 -39.88
N PHE A 39 -14.36 27.55 -39.73
CA PHE A 39 -14.81 26.76 -38.60
C PHE A 39 -14.12 27.18 -37.30
N SER A 40 -12.80 27.41 -37.32
CA SER A 40 -12.06 27.93 -36.16
C SER A 40 -12.54 29.32 -35.73
N LEU A 41 -12.88 30.20 -36.68
CA LEU A 41 -13.44 31.52 -36.39
C LEU A 41 -14.86 31.42 -35.82
N LEU A 42 -15.70 30.52 -36.34
CA LEU A 42 -17.03 30.28 -35.79
C LEU A 42 -16.97 29.67 -34.38
N CYS A 43 -16.00 28.81 -34.10
CA CYS A 43 -15.76 28.30 -32.75
C CYS A 43 -15.21 29.37 -31.79
N SER A 44 -14.45 30.35 -32.27
CA SER A 44 -13.92 31.44 -31.43
C SER A 44 -14.91 32.59 -31.22
N LEU A 45 -15.87 32.76 -32.14
CA LEU A 45 -16.95 33.76 -32.04
C LEU A 45 -18.23 33.20 -31.41
N ALA A 46 -18.29 31.90 -31.14
CA ALA A 46 -19.37 31.32 -30.34
C ALA A 46 -19.32 31.97 -28.94
N PRO A 47 -20.40 32.63 -28.48
CA PRO A 47 -20.43 33.22 -27.16
C PRO A 47 -20.15 32.11 -26.16
N ALA A 48 -19.10 32.29 -25.35
CA ALA A 48 -18.84 31.43 -24.21
C ALA A 48 -20.17 31.31 -23.47
N ARG A 49 -20.77 30.11 -23.48
CA ARG A 49 -21.91 29.82 -22.61
C ARG A 49 -21.48 30.31 -21.25
N SER A 50 -22.26 31.24 -20.69
CA SER A 50 -22.04 31.78 -19.36
C SER A 50 -21.68 30.61 -18.47
N SER A 51 -20.40 30.52 -18.11
CA SER A 51 -19.96 29.61 -17.08
C SER A 51 -20.82 29.98 -15.89
N SER A 52 -21.76 29.11 -15.52
CA SER A 52 -22.40 29.16 -14.21
C SER A 52 -21.32 29.54 -13.22
N PRO A 53 -21.56 30.50 -12.31
CA PRO A 53 -20.53 30.92 -11.38
C PRO A 53 -19.98 29.65 -10.77
N TYR A 54 -18.70 29.37 -11.04
CA TYR A 54 -17.94 28.45 -10.24
C TYR A 54 -18.06 29.06 -8.86
N SER A 55 -19.02 28.56 -8.08
CA SER A 55 -18.90 28.60 -6.65
C SER A 55 -17.47 28.16 -6.41
N ALA A 56 -16.65 29.07 -5.90
CA ALA A 56 -15.44 28.71 -5.21
C ALA A 56 -15.88 27.88 -4.00
N SER A 57 -16.32 26.65 -4.25
CA SER A 57 -16.19 25.60 -3.28
C SER A 57 -14.69 25.51 -3.11
N GLY A 58 -14.20 25.95 -1.95
CA GLY A 58 -12.93 25.45 -1.43
C GLY A 58 -12.88 23.91 -1.55
N PRO A 59 -11.71 23.31 -1.32
CA PRO A 59 -11.51 21.87 -1.52
C PRO A 59 -12.72 21.10 -0.99
N ARG A 60 -13.40 20.37 -1.90
CA ARG A 60 -14.63 19.64 -1.59
C ARG A 60 -14.37 18.83 -0.33
N ARG A 61 -15.23 18.98 0.69
CA ARG A 61 -15.23 18.22 1.97
C ARG A 61 -15.39 16.68 1.81
N GLY A 62 -15.16 16.11 0.64
CA GLY A 62 -15.30 14.68 0.33
C GLY A 62 -13.98 13.97 0.06
N PHE A 63 -12.82 14.57 0.37
CA PHE A 63 -11.50 13.97 0.09
C PHE A 63 -10.90 13.12 1.21
N TYR A 64 -11.48 13.15 2.42
CA TYR A 64 -10.98 12.41 3.58
C TYR A 64 -12.08 11.64 4.32
N SER A 65 -13.25 11.51 3.68
CA SER A 65 -14.33 10.68 4.18
C SER A 65 -14.15 9.26 3.65
N THR A 66 -14.17 8.28 4.54
CA THR A 66 -14.29 6.89 4.14
C THR A 66 -15.62 6.64 3.43
N PRO A 67 -15.81 5.47 2.78
CA PRO A 67 -17.11 5.08 2.26
C PRO A 67 -18.25 5.17 3.29
N SER A 68 -17.93 5.14 4.59
CA SER A 68 -18.88 5.33 5.70
C SER A 68 -19.22 6.78 6.04
N GLY A 69 -18.66 7.73 5.32
CA GLY A 69 -18.80 9.16 5.60
C GLY A 69 -18.05 9.60 6.86
N ARG A 70 -17.33 8.70 7.54
CA ARG A 70 -16.46 9.04 8.67
C ARG A 70 -15.18 9.68 8.15
N CYS A 71 -14.67 10.67 8.86
CA CYS A 71 -13.37 11.21 8.52
C CYS A 71 -12.26 10.23 8.91
N ASP A 72 -11.28 10.02 8.03
CA ASP A 72 -10.04 9.28 8.29
C ASP A 72 -8.97 10.20 8.90
N PRO A 73 -8.72 10.16 10.22
CA PRO A 73 -7.74 11.03 10.84
C PRO A 73 -6.30 10.69 10.46
N PHE A 74 -6.02 9.47 10.01
CA PHE A 74 -4.68 9.04 9.61
C PHE A 74 -4.34 9.44 8.18
N SER A 75 -5.34 9.85 7.39
CA SER A 75 -5.15 10.47 6.07
C SER A 75 -4.84 11.97 6.14
N LEU A 76 -5.08 12.60 7.29
CA LEU A 76 -4.90 14.03 7.51
C LEU A 76 -3.54 14.38 8.12
N PRO A 77 -2.98 15.56 7.80
CA PRO A 77 -1.82 16.09 8.51
C PRO A 77 -2.06 16.23 10.01
N GLY A 78 -1.02 15.93 10.80
CA GLY A 78 -1.08 15.88 12.25
C GLY A 78 0.28 15.74 12.92
N TRP A 79 0.28 15.40 14.20
CA TRP A 79 1.47 15.13 15.00
C TRP A 79 1.25 13.98 15.97
N VAL A 80 2.35 13.37 16.42
CA VAL A 80 2.33 12.38 17.51
C VAL A 80 2.36 13.12 18.84
N ASP A 81 1.32 12.92 19.64
CA ASP A 81 1.20 13.37 21.02
C ASP A 81 1.65 12.23 21.94
N TRP A 82 2.91 12.30 22.39
CA TRP A 82 3.50 11.30 23.26
C TRP A 82 4.68 11.89 24.04
N SER A 83 4.79 11.51 25.32
CA SER A 83 5.93 11.81 26.17
C SER A 83 6.40 10.55 26.88
N ILE A 84 7.71 10.32 26.87
CA ILE A 84 8.35 9.16 27.53
C ILE A 84 8.11 9.17 29.05
N GLY A 85 7.85 10.34 29.63
CA GLY A 85 7.56 10.50 31.07
C GLY A 85 6.09 10.35 31.45
N THR A 86 5.17 10.31 30.47
CA THR A 86 3.74 10.08 30.71
C THR A 86 3.44 8.61 30.47
N ASN A 87 2.75 7.95 31.40
CA ASN A 87 2.27 6.58 31.24
C ASN A 87 1.09 6.47 30.25
N ASP A 88 0.93 7.45 29.35
CA ASP A 88 -0.15 7.54 28.39
C ASP A 88 0.19 6.80 27.10
N LEU A 89 -0.84 6.32 26.40
CA LEU A 89 -0.66 5.77 25.06
C LEU A 89 -0.29 6.90 24.09
N PRO A 90 0.68 6.69 23.19
CA PRO A 90 0.91 7.59 22.08
C PRO A 90 -0.37 7.77 21.25
N ALA A 91 -0.71 9.00 20.92
CA ALA A 91 -1.86 9.32 20.10
C ALA A 91 -1.46 10.15 18.88
N TRP A 92 -2.01 9.85 17.70
CA TRP A 92 -1.96 10.77 16.58
C TRP A 92 -2.97 11.89 16.82
N ARG A 93 -2.65 13.14 16.48
CA ARG A 93 -3.55 14.29 16.59
C ARG A 93 -3.57 15.02 15.26
N THR A 94 -4.75 15.33 14.74
CA THR A 94 -4.89 16.07 13.48
C THR A 94 -4.92 17.57 13.74
N PHE A 95 -4.54 18.37 12.75
CA PHE A 95 -4.76 19.83 12.81
C PHE A 95 -6.22 20.23 12.59
N ASP A 96 -7.06 19.31 12.08
CA ASP A 96 -8.49 19.53 11.88
C ASP A 96 -9.30 19.01 13.08
N PRO A 97 -9.85 19.89 13.93
CA PRO A 97 -10.63 19.47 15.09
C PRO A 97 -11.94 18.75 14.74
N ALA A 98 -12.41 18.85 13.49
CA ALA A 98 -13.58 18.10 13.03
C ALA A 98 -13.27 16.62 12.77
N CYS A 99 -11.99 16.24 12.76
CA CYS A 99 -11.51 14.89 12.48
C CYS A 99 -10.52 14.42 13.54
N SER A 100 -10.98 14.27 14.78
CA SER A 100 -10.16 13.77 15.87
C SER A 100 -9.90 12.26 15.74
N THR A 101 -8.70 11.84 16.11
CA THR A 101 -8.37 10.43 16.32
C THR A 101 -9.19 9.82 17.45
N THR A 102 -9.43 8.51 17.32
CA THR A 102 -10.08 7.73 18.37
C THR A 102 -9.08 7.22 19.40
N ASN A 103 -9.61 6.64 20.47
CA ASN A 103 -8.86 5.93 21.50
C ASN A 103 -9.30 4.46 21.57
N LEU A 104 -9.39 3.79 20.42
CA LEU A 104 -9.87 2.40 20.35
C LEU A 104 -8.92 1.43 21.05
N LEU A 105 -7.61 1.66 20.95
CA LEU A 105 -6.60 0.88 21.64
C LEU A 105 -6.74 1.05 23.15
N GLY A 106 -6.78 2.28 23.66
CA GLY A 106 -6.96 2.52 25.09
C GLY A 106 -8.25 1.88 25.63
N SER A 107 -9.35 2.01 24.89
CA SER A 107 -10.60 1.31 25.21
C SER A 107 -10.42 -0.21 25.22
N LEU A 108 -9.78 -0.80 24.22
CA LEU A 108 -9.49 -2.24 24.20
C LEU A 108 -8.69 -2.66 25.43
N LEU A 109 -7.58 -1.97 25.73
CA LEU A 109 -6.72 -2.30 26.87
C LEU A 109 -7.47 -2.23 28.21
N SER A 110 -8.41 -1.29 28.35
CA SER A 110 -9.23 -1.16 29.56
C SER A 110 -10.16 -2.35 29.81
N THR A 111 -10.52 -3.09 28.76
CA THR A 111 -11.39 -4.28 28.85
C THR A 111 -10.63 -5.58 29.06
N LEU A 112 -9.32 -5.58 28.79
CA LEU A 112 -8.48 -6.76 28.95
C LEU A 112 -8.01 -6.82 30.41
N ASN A 113 -8.34 -7.91 31.10
CA ASN A 113 -7.91 -8.14 32.49
C ASN A 113 -6.44 -8.63 32.52
N ILE A 114 -5.52 -7.77 32.10
CA ILE A 114 -4.10 -8.10 31.91
C ILE A 114 -3.45 -8.22 33.29
N GLN A 115 -3.24 -9.45 33.74
CA GLN A 115 -2.42 -9.74 34.92
C GLN A 115 -0.97 -9.91 34.48
N GLN A 116 -0.11 -8.95 34.83
CA GLN A 116 1.31 -8.99 34.47
C GLN A 116 2.18 -9.08 35.74
N GLU A 117 3.10 -10.04 35.78
CA GLU A 117 3.97 -10.31 36.93
C GLU A 117 5.00 -9.18 37.19
N ASP A 118 5.31 -8.36 36.18
CA ASP A 118 6.28 -7.27 36.25
C ASP A 118 5.64 -5.93 35.82
N PRO A 119 5.23 -5.07 36.78
CA PRO A 119 4.59 -3.80 36.52
C PRO A 119 5.43 -2.79 35.73
N SER A 120 6.75 -2.95 35.69
CA SER A 120 7.65 -2.02 34.99
C SER A 120 7.66 -2.21 33.47
N LYS A 121 7.12 -3.34 32.99
CA LYS A 121 6.92 -3.65 31.56
C LYS A 121 5.53 -3.25 31.05
N ILE A 122 4.71 -2.67 31.93
CA ILE A 122 3.38 -2.17 31.67
C ILE A 122 3.49 -0.74 31.13
N ALA A 123 3.84 -0.59 29.87
CA ALA A 123 3.69 0.68 29.19
C ALA A 123 2.51 0.50 28.22
N PRO A 124 1.22 0.68 28.63
CA PRO A 124 0.66 1.59 29.64
C PRO A 124 -0.64 1.09 30.36
N HIS A 125 -0.81 -0.21 30.62
CA HIS A 125 -2.09 -0.80 31.08
C HIS A 125 -2.64 -0.24 32.40
N ALA A 126 -1.80 0.28 33.30
CA ALA A 126 -2.21 0.74 34.62
C ALA A 126 -2.96 2.08 34.62
N VAL A 127 -2.81 2.92 33.58
CA VAL A 127 -3.39 4.27 33.52
C VAL A 127 -4.71 4.30 32.73
N HIS A 128 -4.92 3.35 31.82
CA HIS A 128 -6.16 3.21 31.04
C HIS A 128 -7.17 2.28 31.70
N ALA A 129 -7.16 2.15 33.03
CA ALA A 129 -8.26 1.59 33.79
C ALA A 129 -9.47 2.56 33.75
N LEU A 130 -9.97 2.85 32.55
CA LEU A 130 -11.35 3.27 32.39
C LEU A 130 -12.17 2.19 33.07
N ARG A 131 -13.08 2.60 33.95
CA ARG A 131 -14.07 1.69 34.50
C ARG A 131 -14.70 1.02 33.28
N SER A 132 -14.59 -0.31 33.18
CA SER A 132 -15.11 -1.07 32.06
C SER A 132 -16.64 -0.96 32.07
N ASP A 133 -17.16 0.17 31.60
CA ASP A 133 -18.57 0.41 31.47
C ASP A 133 -19.06 -0.52 30.37
N SER A 134 -20.22 -1.15 30.57
CA SER A 134 -20.77 -2.12 29.61
C SER A 134 -20.88 -1.54 28.21
N SER A 135 -21.12 -0.23 28.08
CA SER A 135 -21.18 0.49 26.81
C SER A 135 -19.89 0.40 25.98
N THR A 136 -18.71 0.42 26.61
CA THR A 136 -17.42 0.35 25.92
C THR A 136 -17.16 -1.07 25.39
N VAL A 137 -17.52 -2.08 26.19
CA VAL A 137 -17.42 -3.48 25.79
C VAL A 137 -18.39 -3.78 24.63
N ASP A 138 -19.61 -3.23 24.69
CA ASP A 138 -20.61 -3.38 23.64
C ASP A 138 -20.16 -2.69 22.34
N GLU A 139 -19.60 -1.48 22.42
CA GLU A 139 -19.06 -0.76 21.25
C GLU A 139 -17.92 -1.54 20.59
N LEU A 140 -16.93 -1.99 21.37
CA LEU A 140 -15.83 -2.80 20.86
C LEU A 140 -16.36 -4.11 20.27
N SER A 141 -17.26 -4.80 20.98
CA SER A 141 -17.84 -6.06 20.51
C SER A 141 -18.57 -5.92 19.17
N ALA A 142 -19.19 -4.76 18.91
CA ALA A 142 -19.96 -4.51 17.70
C ALA A 142 -19.12 -4.53 16.42
N PHE A 143 -17.82 -4.22 16.48
CA PHE A 143 -16.94 -4.25 15.31
C PHE A 143 -15.76 -5.22 15.43
N PHE A 144 -15.25 -5.48 16.64
CA PHE A 144 -13.99 -6.20 16.88
C PHE A 144 -14.18 -7.71 17.09
N LYS A 145 -15.35 -8.14 17.58
CA LYS A 145 -15.61 -9.54 17.96
C LYS A 145 -15.66 -10.48 16.75
N ASN A 146 -15.00 -11.63 16.84
CA ASN A 146 -14.94 -12.66 15.79
C ASN A 146 -14.46 -12.08 14.45
N ARG A 147 -13.39 -11.28 14.50
CA ARG A 147 -12.79 -10.65 13.32
C ARG A 147 -11.37 -11.13 13.03
N THR A 148 -11.05 -11.21 11.75
CA THR A 148 -9.72 -11.58 11.27
C THR A 148 -9.14 -10.43 10.45
N VAL A 149 -8.00 -9.91 10.87
CA VAL A 149 -7.22 -8.93 10.11
C VAL A 149 -6.01 -9.63 9.50
N LEU A 150 -5.86 -9.53 8.18
CA LEU A 150 -4.72 -10.07 7.43
C LEU A 150 -3.77 -8.94 7.04
N MET A 151 -2.52 -9.03 7.46
CA MET A 151 -1.42 -8.20 6.99
C MET A 151 -0.64 -8.97 5.91
N ILE A 152 -0.34 -8.32 4.79
CA ILE A 152 0.48 -8.87 3.71
C ILE A 152 1.65 -7.90 3.48
N GLY A 153 2.88 -8.34 3.73
CA GLY A 153 4.03 -7.45 3.55
C GLY A 153 5.38 -8.07 3.85
N ASP A 154 6.23 -7.30 4.51
CA ASP A 154 7.64 -7.58 4.79
C ASP A 154 7.80 -8.36 6.10
N HIS A 155 8.57 -9.45 6.08
CA HIS A 155 8.76 -10.32 7.25
C HIS A 155 9.24 -9.57 8.49
N GLN A 156 10.23 -8.67 8.37
CA GLN A 156 10.80 -7.99 9.54
C GLN A 156 9.83 -6.96 10.15
N VAL A 157 9.15 -6.17 9.33
CA VAL A 157 8.28 -5.09 9.78
C VAL A 157 6.96 -5.66 10.29
N ASP A 158 6.28 -6.47 9.48
CA ASP A 158 4.93 -6.92 9.78
C ASP A 158 4.90 -7.93 10.93
N LYS A 159 5.91 -8.81 11.05
CA LYS A 159 6.09 -9.64 12.25
C LYS A 159 6.23 -8.79 13.50
N SER A 160 7.04 -7.73 13.44
CA SER A 160 7.27 -6.85 14.60
C SER A 160 5.99 -6.11 14.99
N LEU A 161 5.21 -5.63 14.03
CA LEU A 161 3.93 -4.97 14.30
C LEU A 161 2.89 -5.93 14.93
N VAL A 162 2.80 -7.18 14.47
CA VAL A 162 1.96 -8.20 15.12
C VAL A 162 2.48 -8.50 16.53
N SER A 163 3.80 -8.60 16.71
CA SER A 163 4.42 -8.81 18.03
C SER A 163 4.09 -7.67 18.99
N HIS A 164 4.15 -6.42 18.52
CA HIS A 164 3.84 -5.24 19.32
C HIS A 164 2.37 -5.22 19.73
N PHE A 165 1.45 -5.52 18.81
CA PHE A 165 0.02 -5.63 19.13
C PHE A 165 -0.24 -6.68 20.21
N CYS A 166 0.43 -7.83 20.11
CA CYS A 166 0.36 -8.88 21.11
C CYS A 166 0.91 -8.45 22.48
N ALA A 167 2.11 -7.87 22.50
CA ALA A 167 2.70 -7.37 23.74
C ALA A 167 1.83 -6.30 24.40
N LEU A 168 1.32 -5.35 23.60
CA LEU A 168 0.41 -4.29 24.04
C LEU A 168 -0.95 -4.81 24.50
N THR A 169 -1.31 -6.07 24.27
CA THR A 169 -2.59 -6.66 24.71
C THR A 169 -2.38 -7.77 25.74
N GLY A 170 -1.17 -7.95 26.26
CA GLY A 170 -0.84 -9.01 27.22
C GLY A 170 -0.72 -10.42 26.61
N HIS A 171 -0.64 -10.51 25.28
CA HIS A 171 -0.64 -11.76 24.52
C HIS A 171 0.74 -12.05 23.89
N LYS A 172 0.91 -13.26 23.36
CA LYS A 172 2.15 -13.71 22.72
C LYS A 172 1.93 -14.05 21.26
N ILE A 173 2.82 -13.53 20.41
CA ILE A 173 2.89 -13.87 19.00
C ILE A 173 3.14 -15.38 18.80
N GLN A 174 2.48 -15.96 17.82
CA GLN A 174 2.61 -17.35 17.43
C GLN A 174 3.14 -17.46 16.00
N THR A 175 3.93 -18.49 15.73
CA THR A 175 4.53 -18.76 14.42
C THR A 175 3.75 -19.83 13.67
N VAL A 176 3.53 -19.62 12.37
CA VAL A 176 2.93 -20.61 11.46
C VAL A 176 3.99 -21.03 10.45
N ASP A 177 4.64 -22.15 10.72
CA ASP A 177 5.58 -22.81 9.81
C ASP A 177 4.93 -24.06 9.19
N LYS A 178 5.68 -24.86 8.42
CA LYS A 178 5.15 -26.04 7.72
C LYS A 178 4.62 -27.15 8.64
N SER A 179 5.00 -27.12 9.92
CA SER A 179 4.58 -28.09 10.95
C SER A 179 3.32 -27.62 11.69
N HIS A 180 3.03 -26.32 11.64
CA HIS A 180 1.80 -25.76 12.19
C HIS A 180 0.59 -26.26 11.36
N PRO A 181 -0.55 -26.60 11.98
CA PRO A 181 -1.74 -27.10 11.26
C PRO A 181 -2.23 -26.19 10.13
N TRP A 182 -2.14 -24.87 10.32
CA TRP A 182 -2.48 -23.87 9.29
C TRP A 182 -1.38 -23.61 8.25
N GLY A 183 -0.18 -24.16 8.43
CA GLY A 183 0.95 -23.95 7.53
C GLY A 183 1.10 -25.01 6.44
N ASN A 184 0.12 -25.91 6.30
CA ASN A 184 0.21 -27.04 5.36
C ASN A 184 0.29 -26.61 3.88
N SER A 185 -0.13 -25.39 3.57
CA SER A 185 0.03 -24.80 2.23
C SER A 185 1.49 -24.77 1.76
N LEU A 186 2.43 -24.60 2.69
CA LEU A 186 3.86 -24.69 2.41
C LEU A 186 4.30 -26.07 1.87
N ASN A 187 3.60 -27.14 2.24
CA ASN A 187 3.89 -28.50 1.78
C ASN A 187 3.19 -28.85 0.46
N THR A 188 2.24 -28.03 0.02
CA THR A 188 1.33 -28.34 -1.11
C THR A 188 1.46 -27.37 -2.28
N VAL A 189 2.47 -26.49 -2.25
CA VAL A 189 2.79 -25.58 -3.36
C VAL A 189 2.95 -26.39 -4.67
N PRO A 190 2.24 -26.03 -5.75
CA PRO A 190 2.30 -26.76 -7.00
C PRO A 190 3.74 -26.81 -7.56
N PRO A 191 4.22 -27.99 -8.03
CA PRO A 191 5.61 -28.14 -8.50
C PRO A 191 6.02 -27.16 -9.61
N LYS A 192 5.05 -26.70 -10.42
CA LYS A 192 5.26 -25.73 -11.50
C LYS A 192 5.79 -24.37 -11.03
N HIS A 193 5.55 -24.00 -9.77
CA HIS A 193 6.07 -22.76 -9.19
C HIS A 193 7.49 -22.92 -8.60
N GLY A 194 8.08 -24.11 -8.79
CA GLY A 194 9.37 -24.49 -8.25
C GLY A 194 9.24 -25.15 -6.88
N PHE A 195 9.90 -26.29 -6.72
CA PHE A 195 10.13 -26.87 -5.41
C PHE A 195 11.42 -26.28 -4.85
N THR A 196 11.30 -25.39 -3.87
CA THR A 196 12.45 -25.01 -3.03
C THR A 196 12.24 -25.71 -1.70
N PRO A 197 13.10 -26.66 -1.29
CA PRO A 197 13.03 -27.20 0.06
C PRO A 197 12.98 -26.04 1.03
N ILE A 198 11.96 -26.00 1.89
CA ILE A 198 11.81 -24.94 2.91
C ILE A 198 13.07 -24.99 3.77
N LYS A 199 13.98 -24.05 3.53
CA LYS A 199 15.19 -23.91 4.32
C LYS A 199 14.78 -23.44 5.70
N ASN A 200 15.38 -24.03 6.73
CA ASN A 200 15.28 -23.59 8.13
C ASN A 200 13.86 -23.40 8.67
N ASN A 201 12.87 -24.09 8.10
CA ASN A 201 11.47 -23.99 8.52
C ASN A 201 10.92 -22.55 8.48
N ALA A 202 11.32 -21.78 7.46
CA ALA A 202 10.92 -20.39 7.27
C ALA A 202 9.38 -20.22 7.39
N PRO A 203 8.89 -19.30 8.24
CA PRO A 203 7.47 -19.20 8.55
C PRO A 203 6.65 -18.68 7.37
N LEU A 204 5.44 -19.21 7.22
CA LEU A 204 4.41 -18.68 6.34
C LEU A 204 3.82 -17.39 6.93
N ALA A 205 3.52 -17.43 8.22
CA ALA A 205 2.82 -16.37 8.92
C ALA A 205 3.24 -16.25 10.39
N HIS A 206 2.86 -15.13 11.00
CA HIS A 206 2.78 -15.01 12.45
C HIS A 206 1.42 -14.40 12.81
N TYR A 207 0.88 -14.76 13.97
CA TYR A 207 -0.40 -14.23 14.42
C TYR A 207 -0.42 -13.87 15.91
N CYS A 208 -1.33 -12.97 16.23
CA CYS A 208 -1.75 -12.62 17.56
C CYS A 208 -3.25 -12.93 17.72
N TYR A 209 -3.61 -13.68 18.75
CA TYR A 209 -5.00 -14.06 19.03
C TYR A 209 -5.43 -13.56 20.40
N LEU A 210 -6.56 -12.86 20.44
CA LEU A 210 -7.21 -12.32 21.64
C LEU A 210 -8.48 -13.12 21.91
N PRO A 211 -8.48 -14.07 22.85
CA PRO A 211 -9.61 -14.95 23.13
C PRO A 211 -10.84 -14.19 23.68
N GLU A 212 -10.66 -13.05 24.35
CA GLU A 212 -11.75 -12.25 24.93
C GLU A 212 -12.74 -11.76 23.86
N TYR A 213 -12.23 -11.48 22.67
CA TYR A 213 -13.01 -11.01 21.52
C TYR A 213 -13.06 -12.01 20.37
N ASP A 214 -12.41 -13.17 20.49
CA ASP A 214 -12.20 -14.07 19.36
C ASP A 214 -11.59 -13.32 18.15
N PHE A 215 -10.65 -12.42 18.42
CA PHE A 215 -10.01 -11.56 17.43
C PHE A 215 -8.66 -12.12 17.02
N LEU A 216 -8.34 -12.06 15.72
CA LEU A 216 -7.08 -12.56 15.18
C LEU A 216 -6.44 -11.54 14.24
N LEU A 217 -5.23 -11.10 14.56
CA LEU A 217 -4.36 -10.31 13.69
C LEU A 217 -3.23 -11.21 13.19
N THR A 218 -3.13 -11.43 11.89
CA THR A 218 -2.11 -12.30 11.29
C THR A 218 -1.35 -11.59 10.18
N SER A 219 -0.07 -11.88 10.04
CA SER A 219 0.79 -11.38 8.96
C SER A 219 1.33 -12.53 8.11
N VAL A 220 1.14 -12.47 6.80
CA VAL A 220 1.79 -13.31 5.79
C VAL A 220 2.80 -12.50 4.97
N TYR A 221 3.79 -13.17 4.38
CA TYR A 221 4.94 -12.49 3.78
C TYR A 221 5.00 -12.63 2.27
N SER A 222 5.44 -11.55 1.60
CA SER A 222 5.72 -11.50 0.16
C SER A 222 7.15 -11.03 -0.10
N TYR A 223 7.62 -11.19 -1.34
CA TYR A 223 8.96 -10.77 -1.77
C TYR A 223 8.90 -9.57 -2.71
N GLY A 224 8.02 -8.62 -2.38
CA GLY A 224 7.79 -7.42 -3.16
C GLY A 224 6.98 -7.67 -4.44
N ALA A 225 7.14 -6.77 -5.39
CA ALA A 225 6.49 -6.77 -6.70
C ALA A 225 7.18 -7.70 -7.74
N ASP A 226 8.12 -8.53 -7.28
CA ASP A 226 8.95 -9.41 -8.09
C ASP A 226 8.13 -10.36 -8.99
N THR A 227 8.51 -10.41 -10.27
CA THR A 227 7.96 -11.32 -11.29
C THR A 227 8.98 -12.30 -11.84
N PHE A 228 10.22 -12.25 -11.35
CA PHE A 228 11.36 -12.99 -11.89
C PHE A 228 11.91 -14.03 -10.90
N ASP A 229 11.29 -14.13 -9.72
CA ASP A 229 11.71 -15.05 -8.68
C ASP A 229 13.18 -14.82 -8.24
N SER A 230 13.52 -13.53 -8.12
CA SER A 230 14.86 -12.99 -7.85
C SER A 230 15.41 -13.41 -6.50
N TRP A 231 14.51 -13.84 -5.61
CA TRP A 231 14.80 -14.20 -4.22
C TRP A 231 14.89 -15.71 -3.98
N ARG A 232 14.77 -16.50 -5.06
CA ARG A 232 14.92 -17.95 -4.96
C ARG A 232 16.28 -18.29 -4.36
N GLY A 233 16.24 -19.07 -3.28
CA GLY A 233 17.43 -19.61 -2.62
C GLY A 233 17.89 -18.84 -1.38
N GLU A 234 17.34 -17.64 -1.14
CA GLU A 234 17.55 -16.91 0.12
C GLU A 234 16.92 -17.67 1.30
N GLU A 235 17.41 -17.47 2.52
CA GLU A 235 17.01 -18.28 3.69
C GLU A 235 15.52 -18.15 4.04
N LEU A 236 15.01 -16.91 4.00
CA LEU A 236 13.60 -16.60 4.29
C LEU A 236 12.66 -16.86 3.11
N TYR A 237 13.16 -17.42 2.01
CA TYR A 237 12.38 -17.66 0.80
C TYR A 237 11.58 -18.97 0.89
N ASN A 238 10.27 -18.85 0.67
CA ASN A 238 9.32 -19.94 0.44
C ASN A 238 8.69 -19.75 -0.94
N ALA A 239 8.68 -20.76 -1.80
CA ALA A 239 7.97 -20.69 -3.07
C ALA A 239 6.44 -20.52 -2.84
N PRO A 240 5.69 -19.88 -3.76
CA PRO A 240 6.13 -19.25 -5.01
C PRO A 240 6.70 -17.83 -4.80
N GLY A 241 7.57 -17.37 -5.70
CA GLY A 241 8.09 -15.99 -5.68
C GLY A 241 7.08 -14.96 -6.16
N LEU A 242 6.28 -15.32 -7.17
CA LEU A 242 5.28 -14.43 -7.77
C LEU A 242 4.13 -14.16 -6.80
N PHE A 243 3.84 -12.89 -6.53
CA PHE A 243 2.84 -12.49 -5.55
C PHE A 243 1.46 -13.10 -5.80
N GLU A 244 0.97 -13.09 -7.04
CA GLU A 244 -0.38 -13.59 -7.34
C GLU A 244 -0.52 -15.08 -7.04
N ASP A 245 0.54 -15.87 -7.28
CA ASP A 245 0.59 -17.29 -6.95
C ASP A 245 0.65 -17.50 -5.44
N ARG A 246 1.32 -16.62 -4.66
CA ARG A 246 1.32 -16.69 -3.19
C ARG A 246 -0.09 -16.50 -2.62
N VAL A 247 -0.86 -15.58 -3.20
CA VAL A 247 -2.24 -15.37 -2.80
C VAL A 247 -3.05 -16.66 -2.97
N THR A 248 -2.94 -17.31 -4.13
CA THR A 248 -3.75 -18.51 -4.44
C THR A 248 -3.26 -19.76 -3.72
N ASP A 249 -1.95 -19.95 -3.62
CA ASP A 249 -1.35 -21.22 -3.23
C ASP A 249 -0.94 -21.26 -1.76
N LEU A 250 -0.74 -20.09 -1.13
CA LEU A 250 -0.34 -19.99 0.28
C LEU A 250 -1.38 -19.30 1.15
N PHE A 251 -1.80 -18.08 0.79
CA PHE A 251 -2.59 -17.23 1.68
C PHE A 251 -4.05 -17.66 1.76
N GLN A 252 -4.70 -17.94 0.63
CA GLN A 252 -6.07 -18.46 0.64
C GLN A 252 -6.17 -19.81 1.36
N PRO A 253 -5.30 -20.81 1.12
CA PRO A 253 -5.30 -22.05 1.90
C PRO A 253 -5.06 -21.83 3.39
N TYR A 254 -4.12 -20.94 3.76
CA TYR A 254 -3.87 -20.60 5.17
C TYR A 254 -5.13 -20.13 5.90
N LEU A 255 -5.89 -19.19 5.30
CA LEU A 255 -7.14 -18.72 5.92
C LEU A 255 -8.25 -19.78 5.91
N LYS A 256 -8.29 -20.67 4.90
CA LYS A 256 -9.20 -21.82 4.90
C LYS A 256 -8.90 -22.78 6.04
N ASP A 257 -7.63 -23.06 6.31
CA ASP A 257 -7.22 -23.93 7.41
C ASP A 257 -7.55 -23.31 8.77
N MET A 258 -7.45 -21.98 8.91
CA MET A 258 -7.90 -21.24 10.11
C MET A 258 -9.42 -21.32 10.32
N ALA A 259 -10.21 -21.38 9.25
CA ALA A 259 -11.66 -21.52 9.31
C ALA A 259 -12.12 -22.99 9.46
N SER A 260 -11.19 -23.95 9.34
CA SER A 260 -11.50 -25.37 9.30
C SER A 260 -11.73 -25.94 10.70
N ALA A 261 -12.88 -26.59 10.88
CA ALA A 261 -13.17 -27.38 12.08
C ALA A 261 -12.28 -28.65 12.20
N ALA A 262 -11.55 -29.03 11.14
CA ALA A 262 -10.62 -30.15 11.20
C ALA A 262 -9.31 -29.81 11.93
N HIS A 263 -9.00 -28.52 12.11
CA HIS A 263 -7.78 -28.04 12.75
C HIS A 263 -8.07 -27.41 14.12
N THR A 264 -8.78 -28.14 14.98
CA THR A 264 -9.10 -27.71 16.34
C THR A 264 -8.20 -28.37 17.38
N SER A 265 -7.65 -27.58 18.29
CA SER A 265 -6.90 -28.03 19.46
C SER A 265 -7.05 -26.99 20.57
N PRO A 266 -6.96 -27.35 21.86
CA PRO A 266 -6.93 -26.36 22.95
C PRO A 266 -5.78 -25.34 22.82
N ALA A 267 -4.73 -25.68 22.07
CA ALA A 267 -3.61 -24.79 21.79
C ALA A 267 -3.80 -23.89 20.55
N LEU A 268 -4.92 -24.04 19.83
CA LEU A 268 -5.24 -23.24 18.65
C LEU A 268 -6.45 -22.32 18.93
N PRO A 269 -6.49 -21.15 18.27
CA PRO A 269 -7.69 -20.33 18.21
C PRO A 269 -8.91 -21.10 17.72
N LEU A 270 -10.10 -20.60 18.08
CA LEU A 270 -11.36 -21.16 17.59
C LEU A 270 -11.41 -21.05 16.05
N PRO A 271 -12.04 -22.04 15.36
CA PRO A 271 -12.24 -21.95 13.92
C PRO A 271 -12.93 -20.64 13.55
N ARG A 272 -12.33 -19.91 12.60
CA ARG A 272 -12.89 -18.65 12.12
C ARG A 272 -14.26 -18.89 11.48
N ARG A 273 -15.19 -17.96 11.64
CA ARG A 273 -16.53 -18.03 11.04
C ARG A 273 -16.49 -18.18 9.51
N GLN A 274 -15.49 -17.57 8.88
CA GLN A 274 -15.29 -17.58 7.43
C GLN A 274 -13.79 -17.55 7.11
N ALA A 275 -13.44 -18.02 5.91
CA ALA A 275 -12.07 -17.98 5.41
C ALA A 275 -11.66 -16.60 4.86
N ASP A 276 -12.61 -15.68 4.71
CA ASP A 276 -12.34 -14.33 4.24
C ASP A 276 -11.96 -13.43 5.42
N PRO A 277 -10.86 -12.66 5.33
CA PRO A 277 -10.52 -11.69 6.37
C PRO A 277 -11.52 -10.53 6.34
N ASP A 278 -11.72 -9.88 7.49
CA ASP A 278 -12.58 -8.71 7.61
C ASP A 278 -11.85 -7.42 7.17
N LEU A 279 -10.51 -7.43 7.21
CA LEU A 279 -9.65 -6.35 6.75
C LEU A 279 -8.35 -6.91 6.21
N VAL A 280 -7.86 -6.38 5.08
CA VAL A 280 -6.51 -6.64 4.58
C VAL A 280 -5.68 -5.36 4.69
N LEU A 281 -4.54 -5.42 5.38
CA LEU A 281 -3.49 -4.41 5.29
C LEU A 281 -2.40 -4.92 4.36
N PHE A 282 -2.14 -4.21 3.27
CA PHE A 282 -1.14 -4.58 2.27
C PHE A 282 0.01 -3.59 2.26
N ASN A 283 1.24 -4.09 2.15
CA ASN A 283 2.44 -3.30 1.93
C ASN A 283 3.42 -4.03 1.02
N SER A 284 4.13 -3.27 0.19
CA SER A 284 5.24 -3.73 -0.63
C SER A 284 6.21 -2.57 -0.76
N GLY A 285 7.48 -2.76 -0.41
CA GLY A 285 8.48 -1.72 -0.60
C GLY A 285 9.90 -2.15 -0.26
N LEU A 286 10.13 -2.77 0.90
CA LEU A 286 11.50 -3.09 1.33
C LEU A 286 12.14 -4.15 0.45
N TRP A 287 11.43 -5.22 0.09
CA TRP A 287 11.92 -6.18 -0.91
C TRP A 287 12.16 -5.54 -2.28
N ASP A 288 11.31 -4.61 -2.73
CA ASP A 288 11.51 -3.93 -4.02
C ASP A 288 12.79 -3.08 -4.00
N LEU A 289 13.01 -2.35 -2.91
CA LEU A 289 14.23 -1.56 -2.68
C LEU A 289 15.47 -2.45 -2.58
N ALA A 290 15.38 -3.58 -1.88
CA ALA A 290 16.46 -4.56 -1.77
C ALA A 290 16.87 -5.10 -3.15
N ARG A 291 15.88 -5.38 -4.01
CA ARG A 291 16.13 -5.85 -5.37
C ARG A 291 16.89 -4.81 -6.18
N TRP A 292 16.41 -3.56 -6.16
CA TRP A 292 17.03 -2.48 -6.91
C TRP A 292 18.43 -2.16 -6.39
N ALA A 293 18.63 -2.22 -5.07
CA ALA A 293 19.95 -2.09 -4.47
C ALA A 293 20.91 -3.17 -4.99
N ARG A 294 20.48 -4.45 -4.98
CA ARG A 294 21.27 -5.57 -5.53
C ARG A 294 21.66 -5.33 -6.99
N TYR A 295 20.70 -4.93 -7.83
CA TYR A 295 20.97 -4.64 -9.23
C TYR A 295 21.92 -3.45 -9.42
N ASP A 296 21.75 -2.38 -8.65
CA ASP A 296 22.60 -1.19 -8.71
C ASP A 296 24.04 -1.52 -8.31
N ILE A 297 24.23 -2.34 -7.28
CA ILE A 297 25.55 -2.84 -6.86
C ILE A 297 26.21 -3.64 -7.98
N ASP A 298 25.48 -4.60 -8.55
CA ASP A 298 25.99 -5.49 -9.61
C ASP A 298 26.35 -4.72 -10.89
N THR A 299 25.74 -3.55 -11.10
CA THR A 299 25.98 -2.68 -12.27
C THR A 299 26.85 -1.45 -11.98
N GLY A 300 27.32 -1.28 -10.74
CA GLY A 300 28.18 -0.18 -10.33
C GLY A 300 27.48 1.19 -10.22
N VAL A 301 26.15 1.21 -10.10
CA VAL A 301 25.33 2.42 -9.92
C VAL A 301 25.30 2.84 -8.45
N GLY A 302 25.25 4.16 -8.18
CA GLY A 302 25.19 4.70 -6.83
C GLY A 302 23.87 4.37 -6.10
N LEU A 303 23.96 3.91 -4.85
CA LEU A 303 22.79 3.57 -4.03
C LEU A 303 22.07 4.78 -3.40
N LEU A 304 22.70 5.95 -3.45
CA LEU A 304 22.13 7.22 -3.00
C LEU A 304 21.30 7.93 -4.08
N GLU A 305 21.44 7.49 -5.33
CA GLU A 305 20.73 8.06 -6.47
C GLU A 305 19.24 7.72 -6.42
N ASN A 306 18.47 8.54 -7.12
CA ASN A 306 17.03 8.38 -7.25
C ASN A 306 16.69 7.09 -8.01
N LEU A 307 15.52 6.51 -7.72
CA LEU A 307 14.94 5.50 -8.59
C LEU A 307 14.66 6.11 -9.97
N SER A 308 14.94 5.33 -11.01
CA SER A 308 14.59 5.69 -12.38
C SER A 308 13.08 5.75 -12.55
N GLU A 309 12.62 6.55 -13.51
CA GLU A 309 11.20 6.62 -13.88
C GLU A 309 10.64 5.24 -14.23
N GLU A 310 11.40 4.43 -14.98
CA GLU A 310 11.03 3.06 -15.34
C GLU A 310 10.72 2.20 -14.10
N ARG A 311 11.58 2.24 -13.07
CA ARG A 311 11.37 1.47 -11.83
C ARG A 311 10.11 1.91 -11.10
N ILE A 312 9.88 3.22 -11.02
CA ILE A 312 8.70 3.78 -10.36
C ILE A 312 7.43 3.39 -11.10
N MET A 313 7.40 3.56 -12.43
CA MET A 313 6.23 3.25 -13.25
C MET A 313 5.94 1.75 -13.32
N TRP A 314 6.98 0.92 -13.38
CA TRP A 314 6.86 -0.53 -13.26
C TRP A 314 6.26 -0.92 -11.90
N TRP A 315 6.80 -0.37 -10.81
CA TRP A 315 6.30 -0.65 -9.46
C TRP A 315 4.83 -0.26 -9.31
N ARG A 316 4.44 0.94 -9.77
CA ARG A 316 3.02 1.38 -9.79
C ARG A 316 2.13 0.38 -10.54
N SER A 317 2.57 -0.08 -11.71
CA SER A 317 1.81 -1.02 -12.54
C SER A 317 1.70 -2.40 -11.89
N ARG A 318 2.73 -2.85 -11.17
CA ARG A 318 2.70 -4.09 -10.40
C ARG A 318 1.76 -4.04 -9.20
N MET A 319 1.68 -2.90 -8.52
CA MET A 319 0.75 -2.75 -7.38
C MET A 319 -0.70 -2.96 -7.82
N VAL A 320 -1.10 -2.50 -9.01
CA VAL A 320 -2.43 -2.75 -9.59
C VAL A 320 -2.71 -4.25 -9.74
N ASP A 321 -1.76 -5.01 -10.28
CA ASP A 321 -1.93 -6.46 -10.47
C ASP A 321 -2.01 -7.21 -9.12
N MET A 322 -1.14 -6.85 -8.17
CA MET A 322 -1.05 -7.48 -6.84
C MET A 322 -2.32 -7.22 -6.04
N LEU A 323 -2.73 -5.96 -5.90
CA LEU A 323 -3.97 -5.57 -5.22
C LEU A 323 -5.20 -6.13 -5.95
N GLY A 324 -5.16 -6.19 -7.28
CA GLY A 324 -6.17 -6.89 -8.08
C GLY A 324 -6.26 -8.38 -7.74
N SER A 325 -5.15 -9.04 -7.41
CA SER A 325 -5.13 -10.44 -6.97
C SER A 325 -5.74 -10.61 -5.57
N VAL A 326 -5.41 -9.72 -4.64
CA VAL A 326 -6.03 -9.67 -3.31
C VAL A 326 -7.54 -9.48 -3.42
N ARG A 327 -8.01 -8.52 -4.25
CA ARG A 327 -9.45 -8.29 -4.49
C ARG A 327 -10.14 -9.50 -5.12
N ARG A 328 -9.47 -10.23 -6.04
CA ARG A 328 -10.05 -11.46 -6.61
C ARG A 328 -10.16 -12.58 -5.57
N ALA A 329 -9.20 -12.67 -4.66
CA ALA A 329 -9.19 -13.67 -3.60
C ALA A 329 -10.25 -13.40 -2.54
N TRP A 330 -10.44 -12.13 -2.16
CA TRP A 330 -11.39 -11.70 -1.12
C TRP A 330 -12.23 -10.53 -1.62
N ARG A 331 -13.36 -10.85 -2.26
CA ARG A 331 -14.14 -9.90 -3.06
C ARG A 331 -14.77 -8.78 -2.25
N HIS A 332 -15.12 -9.02 -0.99
CA HIS A 332 -15.84 -8.07 -0.15
C HIS A 332 -14.98 -7.41 0.92
N THR A 333 -13.74 -7.86 1.09
CA THR A 333 -12.86 -7.34 2.13
C THR A 333 -12.31 -5.97 1.77
N ARG A 334 -12.26 -5.04 2.73
CA ARG A 334 -11.58 -3.76 2.55
C ARG A 334 -10.08 -3.98 2.47
N ILE A 335 -9.41 -3.32 1.51
CA ILE A 335 -7.96 -3.38 1.37
C ILE A 335 -7.40 -2.01 1.74
N VAL A 336 -6.52 -1.98 2.73
CA VAL A 336 -5.79 -0.80 3.18
C VAL A 336 -4.35 -0.94 2.70
N TRP A 337 -3.93 -0.10 1.76
CA TRP A 337 -2.57 -0.07 1.26
C TRP A 337 -1.73 0.86 2.14
N ARG A 338 -0.91 0.25 3.00
CA ARG A 338 0.04 0.93 3.87
C ARG A 338 1.27 1.33 3.07
N ASN A 339 1.72 2.57 3.22
CA ASN A 339 3.00 3.01 2.67
C ASN A 339 4.19 2.57 3.55
N THR A 340 5.43 2.70 3.03
CA THR A 340 6.62 2.18 3.70
C THR A 340 7.20 3.22 4.65
N ALA A 341 7.34 2.87 5.94
CA ALA A 341 7.89 3.75 6.95
C ALA A 341 9.34 4.15 6.65
N TYR A 342 9.75 5.30 7.17
CA TYR A 342 11.14 5.74 7.13
C TYR A 342 11.91 5.12 8.29
N PRO A 343 12.85 4.20 8.01
CA PRO A 343 13.70 3.64 9.04
C PRO A 343 14.76 4.63 9.54
N LEU A 344 15.38 4.30 10.68
CA LEU A 344 16.43 5.08 11.33
C LEU A 344 17.59 5.34 10.37
N ALA A 345 17.98 6.62 10.24
CA ALA A 345 19.06 7.05 9.34
C ALA A 345 20.47 6.75 9.89
N SER A 346 20.62 6.53 11.20
CA SER A 346 21.92 6.40 11.86
C SER A 346 22.53 5.00 11.84
N GLU A 347 21.74 3.97 11.50
CA GLU A 347 22.25 2.61 11.29
C GLU A 347 22.12 2.23 9.82
N ALA A 348 23.24 1.87 9.20
CA ALA A 348 23.24 1.42 7.82
C ALA A 348 22.62 0.02 7.75
N THR A 349 21.31 -0.07 7.52
CA THR A 349 20.70 -1.34 7.13
C THR A 349 21.31 -1.79 5.81
N THR A 350 21.87 -2.99 5.80
CA THR A 350 22.43 -3.55 4.58
C THR A 350 21.49 -4.53 3.91
N VAL A 351 21.67 -4.75 2.60
CA VAL A 351 20.99 -5.83 1.87
C VAL A 351 21.29 -7.17 2.55
N GLU A 352 22.54 -7.36 3.00
CA GLU A 352 22.98 -8.56 3.69
C GLU A 352 22.27 -8.77 5.04
N ALA A 353 22.13 -7.70 5.83
CA ALA A 353 21.39 -7.71 7.10
C ALA A 353 19.91 -8.05 6.90
N PHE A 354 19.30 -7.45 5.87
CA PHE A 354 17.89 -7.69 5.54
C PHE A 354 17.61 -9.16 5.19
N LEU A 355 18.53 -9.78 4.46
CA LEU A 355 18.44 -11.16 4.01
C LEU A 355 18.93 -12.19 5.04
N GLY A 356 19.57 -11.74 6.13
CA GLY A 356 20.14 -12.63 7.16
C GLY A 356 21.45 -13.30 6.75
N ILE A 357 22.22 -12.70 5.83
CA ILE A 357 23.47 -13.26 5.27
C ILE A 357 24.72 -12.45 5.67
N GLU A 358 24.68 -11.81 6.83
CA GLU A 358 25.80 -11.03 7.37
C GLU A 358 27.05 -11.90 7.55
N GLY A 359 28.22 -11.39 7.13
CA GLY A 359 29.50 -12.09 7.24
C GLY A 359 29.92 -12.92 6.02
N GLU A 360 29.10 -13.02 4.98
CA GLU A 360 29.56 -13.46 3.66
C GLU A 360 30.54 -12.42 3.06
N ARG A 361 31.35 -12.81 2.05
CA ARG A 361 32.39 -11.97 1.39
C ARG A 361 31.89 -10.66 0.74
N ARG A 362 30.63 -10.27 0.94
CA ARG A 362 29.99 -9.09 0.36
C ARG A 362 30.28 -7.84 1.22
N LYS A 363 30.37 -6.68 0.56
CA LYS A 363 30.51 -5.39 1.23
C LYS A 363 29.18 -5.03 1.90
N ASN A 364 29.19 -4.23 2.96
CA ASN A 364 27.98 -3.72 3.62
C ASN A 364 27.24 -2.75 2.67
N HIS A 365 26.27 -3.25 1.91
CA HIS A 365 25.58 -2.42 0.91
C HIS A 365 24.29 -1.83 1.47
N PRO A 366 24.09 -0.49 1.42
CA PRO A 366 22.83 0.13 1.84
C PRO A 366 21.60 -0.53 1.21
N LEU A 367 20.64 -0.94 2.04
CA LEU A 367 19.37 -1.53 1.60
C LEU A 367 18.50 -0.50 0.85
N TYR A 368 18.48 0.74 1.34
CA TYR A 368 17.69 1.83 0.80
C TYR A 368 18.33 3.19 1.10
N HIS A 369 17.79 4.22 0.46
CA HIS A 369 17.99 5.61 0.82
C HIS A 369 16.61 6.24 1.08
N ALA A 370 16.52 7.17 2.04
CA ALA A 370 15.24 7.80 2.42
C ALA A 370 14.52 8.44 1.21
N ASN A 371 15.28 8.98 0.24
CA ASN A 371 14.70 9.52 -0.98
C ASN A 371 14.01 8.46 -1.85
N ARG A 372 14.55 7.23 -1.93
CA ARG A 372 13.92 6.13 -2.68
C ARG A 372 12.60 5.70 -2.02
N ILE A 373 12.55 5.68 -0.68
CA ILE A 373 11.32 5.46 0.09
C ILE A 373 10.30 6.57 -0.19
N ALA A 374 10.74 7.83 -0.20
CA ALA A 374 9.88 8.97 -0.53
C ALA A 374 9.30 8.88 -1.94
N GLN A 375 10.09 8.42 -2.93
CA GLN A 375 9.63 8.19 -4.30
C GLN A 375 8.54 7.12 -4.39
N ILE A 376 8.72 5.95 -3.73
CA ILE A 376 7.68 4.90 -3.74
C ILE A 376 6.43 5.30 -2.93
N ASN A 377 6.58 6.04 -1.83
CA ASN A 377 5.46 6.55 -1.05
C ASN A 377 4.67 7.62 -1.83
N SER A 378 5.35 8.45 -2.62
CA SER A 378 4.70 9.39 -3.54
C SER A 378 3.99 8.66 -4.69
N ALA A 379 4.63 7.60 -5.21
CA ALA A 379 4.04 6.75 -6.24
C ALA A 379 2.78 6.03 -5.75
N HIS A 380 2.81 5.52 -4.50
CA HIS A 380 1.66 4.97 -3.79
C HIS A 380 0.49 5.95 -3.78
N LYS A 381 0.73 7.17 -3.27
CA LYS A 381 -0.30 8.21 -3.20
C LYS A 381 -0.87 8.55 -4.57
N SER A 382 0.00 8.77 -5.57
CA SER A 382 -0.43 9.08 -6.95
C SER A 382 -1.19 7.94 -7.63
N ALA A 383 -1.05 6.69 -7.16
CA ALA A 383 -1.77 5.55 -7.72
C ALA A 383 -3.20 5.43 -7.17
N LEU A 384 -3.45 6.01 -5.99
CA LEU A 384 -4.78 6.09 -5.38
C LEU A 384 -5.48 7.40 -5.77
N ASP A 385 -4.75 8.51 -5.73
CA ASP A 385 -5.22 9.85 -6.07
C ASP A 385 -4.75 10.24 -7.48
N VAL A 386 -5.37 9.63 -8.48
CA VAL A 386 -5.03 9.87 -9.89
C VAL A 386 -5.46 11.29 -10.30
N HIS A 387 -4.56 12.04 -10.92
CA HIS A 387 -4.79 13.42 -11.36
C HIS A 387 -4.58 13.61 -12.86
N GLY A 388 -5.43 14.43 -13.49
CA GLY A 388 -5.31 14.77 -14.91
C GLY A 388 -5.45 13.55 -15.82
N ASP A 389 -4.48 13.37 -16.71
CA ASP A 389 -4.43 12.26 -17.69
C ASP A 389 -3.66 11.03 -17.17
N ASP A 390 -3.28 10.99 -15.89
CA ASP A 390 -2.60 9.84 -15.31
C ASP A 390 -3.52 8.61 -15.32
N VAL A 391 -2.98 7.45 -15.69
CA VAL A 391 -3.73 6.18 -15.72
C VAL A 391 -2.79 5.07 -15.29
N VAL A 392 -3.00 4.55 -14.07
CA VAL A 392 -2.25 3.38 -13.58
C VAL A 392 -2.92 2.10 -14.07
N LYS A 393 -2.17 1.30 -14.81
CA LYS A 393 -2.64 0.03 -15.40
C LYS A 393 -1.80 -1.12 -14.87
N GLY A 394 -2.38 -2.32 -14.87
CA GLY A 394 -1.62 -3.53 -14.55
C GLY A 394 -0.46 -3.75 -15.53
N GLU A 395 0.68 -4.19 -14.99
CA GLU A 395 1.86 -4.56 -15.78
C GLU A 395 1.58 -5.84 -16.57
N ARG A 396 1.03 -6.86 -15.89
CA ARG A 396 0.71 -8.15 -16.49
C ARG A 396 -0.59 -8.10 -17.29
N ALA A 397 -1.57 -7.31 -16.82
CA ALA A 397 -2.84 -7.12 -17.49
C ALA A 397 -3.09 -5.62 -17.72
N ARG A 398 -2.80 -5.13 -18.94
CA ARG A 398 -2.97 -3.70 -19.29
C ARG A 398 -4.41 -3.18 -19.17
N THR A 399 -5.39 -4.07 -19.10
CA THR A 399 -6.80 -3.74 -18.85
C THR A 399 -7.12 -3.60 -17.36
N ALA A 400 -6.29 -4.14 -16.47
CA ALA A 400 -6.47 -4.01 -15.04
C ALA A 400 -6.30 -2.55 -14.60
N ARG A 401 -7.06 -2.19 -13.57
CA ARG A 401 -7.07 -0.88 -12.91
C ARG A 401 -7.01 -1.10 -11.40
N MET A 402 -6.62 -0.07 -10.67
CA MET A 402 -6.66 -0.08 -9.21
C MET A 402 -8.08 -0.44 -8.76
N PRO A 403 -8.28 -1.43 -7.85
CA PRO A 403 -9.60 -1.71 -7.33
C PRO A 403 -10.14 -0.54 -6.51
N ASP A 404 -11.43 -0.21 -6.69
CA ASP A 404 -12.05 1.01 -6.14
C ASP A 404 -12.08 1.04 -4.60
N GLU A 405 -12.04 -0.11 -3.93
CA GLU A 405 -12.11 -0.19 -2.47
C GLU A 405 -10.72 -0.30 -1.80
N VAL A 406 -9.64 -0.11 -2.57
CA VAL A 406 -8.30 0.09 -1.98
C VAL A 406 -8.22 1.51 -1.44
N VAL A 407 -7.91 1.64 -0.15
CA VAL A 407 -7.67 2.94 0.49
C VAL A 407 -6.23 3.04 0.97
N GLY A 408 -5.67 4.24 0.96
CA GLY A 408 -4.29 4.48 1.42
C GLY A 408 -4.22 4.60 2.94
N LEU A 409 -3.10 4.16 3.52
CA LEU A 409 -2.73 4.41 4.91
C LEU A 409 -1.35 5.08 4.95
N GLU A 410 -1.33 6.33 5.42
CA GLU A 410 -0.15 7.21 5.49
C GLU A 410 0.72 6.88 6.73
N PHE A 411 1.06 5.60 6.89
CA PHE A 411 1.81 5.06 8.02
C PHE A 411 3.18 5.74 8.21
N ALA A 412 3.90 5.97 7.12
CA ALA A 412 5.21 6.59 7.12
C ALA A 412 5.17 8.04 7.64
N GLN A 413 4.09 8.78 7.38
CA GLN A 413 3.91 10.15 7.83
C GLN A 413 3.56 10.18 9.30
N VAL A 414 2.71 9.26 9.77
CA VAL A 414 2.39 9.18 11.20
C VAL A 414 3.61 8.79 12.03
N LEU A 415 4.50 7.97 11.50
CA LEU A 415 5.75 7.59 12.17
C LEU A 415 6.92 8.54 11.90
N MET A 416 6.73 9.58 11.08
CA MET A 416 7.81 10.50 10.74
C MET A 416 8.31 11.25 11.98
N GLY A 417 9.63 11.29 12.18
CA GLY A 417 10.26 11.91 13.36
C GLY A 417 10.22 11.04 14.63
N GLN A 418 9.79 9.78 14.51
CA GLN A 418 9.87 8.77 15.57
C GLN A 418 11.01 7.77 15.32
N ASP A 419 11.98 8.14 14.50
CA ASP A 419 13.07 7.27 14.06
C ASP A 419 13.96 6.83 15.22
N GLN A 420 14.18 7.69 16.23
CA GLN A 420 14.87 7.27 17.47
C GLN A 420 14.16 6.15 18.25
N HIS A 421 12.90 5.84 17.90
CA HIS A 421 12.09 4.78 18.48
C HIS A 421 11.93 3.61 17.51
N SER A 422 13.04 3.12 16.97
CA SER A 422 13.10 1.89 16.18
C SER A 422 13.51 0.69 17.05
N LEU A 423 12.92 -0.48 16.80
CA LEU A 423 13.35 -1.74 17.44
C LEU A 423 14.68 -2.23 16.85
N ASN A 424 14.76 -2.12 15.53
CA ASN A 424 15.94 -2.41 14.74
C ASN A 424 15.90 -1.48 13.50
N PRO A 425 16.91 -1.49 12.63
CA PRO A 425 16.97 -0.58 11.49
C PRO A 425 15.79 -0.66 10.50
N LEU A 426 14.89 -1.62 10.61
CA LEU A 426 13.74 -1.79 9.72
C LEU A 426 12.40 -1.71 10.44
N ALA A 427 12.33 -2.32 11.62
CA ALA A 427 11.11 -2.45 12.38
C ALA A 427 10.96 -1.28 13.35
N PRO A 428 9.80 -0.59 13.33
CA PRO A 428 9.49 0.40 14.35
C PRO A 428 9.43 -0.25 15.74
N SER A 429 9.68 0.51 16.80
CA SER A 429 9.55 0.02 18.19
C SER A 429 8.09 -0.16 18.60
N GLN A 430 7.89 -0.79 19.76
CA GLN A 430 6.55 -0.96 20.35
C GLN A 430 5.90 0.39 20.69
N LEU A 431 6.67 1.33 21.27
CA LEU A 431 6.20 2.67 21.62
C LEU A 431 7.16 3.73 21.04
N PRO A 432 6.64 4.71 20.26
CA PRO A 432 5.21 4.98 20.07
C PRO A 432 4.57 4.17 18.92
N CYS A 433 5.39 3.62 18.04
CA CYS A 433 4.99 3.23 16.71
C CYS A 433 4.04 2.02 16.66
N GLY A 434 4.28 0.98 17.48
CA GLY A 434 3.40 -0.18 17.58
C GLY A 434 2.00 0.16 18.11
N ALA A 435 1.90 1.09 19.07
CA ALA A 435 0.62 1.57 19.58
C ALA A 435 -0.15 2.40 18.55
N LEU A 436 0.53 3.31 17.83
CA LEU A 436 -0.08 4.06 16.73
C LEU A 436 -0.58 3.14 15.62
N PHE A 437 0.20 2.11 15.27
CA PHE A 437 -0.23 1.09 14.31
C PHE A 437 -1.47 0.33 14.77
N ALA A 438 -1.51 -0.08 16.05
CA ALA A 438 -2.65 -0.78 16.61
C ALA A 438 -3.93 0.09 16.56
N GLU A 439 -3.85 1.39 16.87
CA GLU A 439 -4.97 2.31 16.73
C GLU A 439 -5.44 2.41 15.27
N MET A 440 -4.52 2.51 14.30
CA MET A 440 -4.87 2.51 12.87
C MET A 440 -5.61 1.24 12.45
N VAL A 441 -5.12 0.07 12.87
CA VAL A 441 -5.76 -1.22 12.57
C VAL A 441 -7.18 -1.25 13.12
N LEU A 442 -7.37 -0.87 14.38
CA LEU A 442 -8.69 -0.85 15.02
C LEU A 442 -9.64 0.13 14.32
N TRP A 443 -9.13 1.30 13.95
CA TRP A 443 -9.92 2.31 13.26
C TRP A 443 -10.37 1.84 11.87
N HIS A 444 -9.46 1.31 11.06
CA HIS A 444 -9.78 0.80 9.72
C HIS A 444 -10.65 -0.46 9.78
N LEU A 445 -10.50 -1.31 10.80
CA LEU A 445 -11.37 -2.46 10.98
C LEU A 445 -12.80 -2.01 11.28
N ARG A 446 -12.97 -1.02 12.17
CA ARG A 446 -14.28 -0.45 12.46
C ARG A 446 -14.92 0.14 11.20
N ASP A 447 -14.17 0.91 10.41
CA ASP A 447 -14.68 1.44 9.14
C ASP A 447 -15.04 0.36 8.11
N ALA A 448 -14.28 -0.75 8.09
CA ALA A 448 -14.52 -1.83 7.15
C ALA A 448 -15.78 -2.65 7.46
N VAL A 449 -16.08 -2.87 8.74
CA VAL A 449 -17.20 -3.75 9.17
C VAL A 449 -18.45 -2.99 9.60
N GLN A 450 -18.33 -1.69 9.88
CA GLN A 450 -19.44 -0.76 10.12
C GLN A 450 -19.33 0.42 9.16
N PRO A 451 -19.47 0.16 7.84
CA PRO A 451 -19.31 1.17 6.82
C PRO A 451 -20.52 2.10 6.75
#